data_AF-A0A7S3EGY8-F1
#
_entry.id   AF-A0A7S3EGY8-F1
#
_cell.length_a   1.000
_cell.length_b   1.000
_cell.length_c   1.000
_cell.angle_alpha   90.00
_cell.angle_beta   90.00
_cell.angle_gamma   90.00
#
_symmetry.space_group_name_H-M   'P 1'
#
loop_
_entity.id
_entity.type
_entity.pdbx_description
1 polymer ?
#
loop_
_entity_poly.entity_id
_entity_poly.type
_entity_poly.pdbx_seq_one_letter_code
_entity_poly.pdbx_strand_id
1 'polypeptide(L)'
;MDRNAQFIEAVKSWTSAQGVDEIVVVDWSSQRSIRSELAKVAPEILSDPRLRIYRVENESRWMLSRAFNLCARLARRRQVFKADGDTAISGDFFKRHILQPNQFFGGDWKELDDVHMNGALYLHRSDFLGVNGYDERLTTYGWEDSDLAARLVRERGLAFSEFDRTSLHSVNHPDFLRLQKQTALVLVDEKNVFGPAIEVQRNRIMLTKMGISQWGEEYAGVHYNLEMRRMSLRGLPSQELQASTRVGHRFSYRLLGFGLWARSGLS
;
A
#
# COMPACT_ATOMS: atom_id res chain seq x y z
N MET A 1 -1.36 -8.35 15.41
CA MET A 1 -2.70 -7.75 15.55
C MET A 1 -3.05 -7.08 14.24
N ASP A 2 -4.32 -7.09 13.87
CA ASP A 2 -4.81 -6.36 12.68
C ASP A 2 -5.14 -4.93 13.05
N ARG A 3 -4.76 -3.99 12.20
CA ARG A 3 -5.04 -2.55 12.36
C ARG A 3 -6.46 -2.19 11.89
N ASN A 4 -7.43 -3.10 12.07
CA ASN A 4 -8.78 -2.93 11.52
C ASN A 4 -9.49 -1.72 12.13
N ALA A 5 -9.29 -1.44 13.42
CA ALA A 5 -9.88 -0.26 14.06
C ALA A 5 -9.34 1.04 13.45
N GLN A 6 -8.02 1.15 13.32
CA GLN A 6 -7.35 2.28 12.68
C GLN A 6 -7.79 2.43 11.22
N PHE A 7 -7.99 1.32 10.52
CA PHE A 7 -8.50 1.34 9.15
C PHE A 7 -9.93 1.83 9.04
N ILE A 8 -10.81 1.42 9.94
CA ILE A 8 -12.19 1.92 9.94
C ILE A 8 -12.20 3.44 10.10
N GLU A 9 -11.31 3.99 10.93
CA GLU A 9 -11.15 5.43 11.08
C GLU A 9 -10.58 6.08 9.81
N ALA A 10 -9.49 5.53 9.27
CA ALA A 10 -8.86 6.03 8.04
C ALA A 10 -9.83 6.01 6.84
N VAL A 11 -10.52 4.90 6.60
CA VAL A 11 -11.44 4.76 5.45
C VAL A 11 -12.64 5.70 5.55
N LYS A 12 -13.12 6.02 6.76
CA LYS A 12 -14.15 7.07 6.96
C LYS A 12 -13.70 8.43 6.46
N SER A 13 -12.43 8.77 6.70
CA SER A 13 -11.85 10.02 6.20
C SER A 13 -11.78 10.00 4.66
N TRP A 14 -11.42 8.87 4.06
CA TRP A 14 -11.32 8.73 2.60
C TRP A 14 -12.67 8.84 1.91
N THR A 15 -13.72 8.19 2.45
CA THR A 15 -15.08 8.30 1.91
C THR A 15 -15.65 9.71 2.09
N SER A 16 -15.19 10.47 3.08
CA SER A 16 -15.68 11.83 3.33
C SER A 16 -14.92 12.90 2.54
N ALA A 17 -13.73 12.57 2.01
CA ALA A 17 -12.88 13.53 1.31
C ALA A 17 -13.40 13.90 -0.09
N GLN A 18 -13.24 15.18 -0.43
CA GLN A 18 -13.61 15.73 -1.72
C GLN A 18 -12.56 15.42 -2.79
N GLY A 19 -12.99 15.24 -4.03
CA GLY A 19 -12.10 14.83 -5.12
C GLY A 19 -11.83 13.32 -5.13
N VAL A 20 -12.59 12.55 -4.35
CA VAL A 20 -12.47 11.11 -4.23
C VAL A 20 -13.39 10.39 -5.25
N ASP A 21 -12.83 9.81 -6.32
CA ASP A 21 -13.45 9.03 -7.42
C ASP A 21 -13.44 7.49 -7.26
N GLU A 22 -12.41 6.88 -6.67
CA GLU A 22 -12.27 5.42 -6.49
C GLU A 22 -11.38 5.03 -5.30
N ILE A 23 -11.92 4.27 -4.33
CA ILE A 23 -11.19 3.64 -3.23
C ILE A 23 -10.92 2.15 -3.54
N VAL A 24 -9.67 1.76 -3.75
CA VAL A 24 -9.29 0.33 -3.83
C VAL A 24 -8.72 -0.10 -2.49
N VAL A 25 -9.19 -1.21 -1.94
CA VAL A 25 -8.66 -1.84 -0.72
C VAL A 25 -8.20 -3.24 -1.03
N VAL A 26 -6.94 -3.59 -0.73
CA VAL A 26 -6.42 -4.95 -0.86
C VAL A 26 -6.26 -5.58 0.51
N ASP A 27 -7.27 -6.33 0.95
CA ASP A 27 -7.20 -7.17 2.12
C ASP A 27 -6.21 -8.35 1.89
N TRP A 28 -4.93 -8.18 2.18
CA TRP A 28 -3.84 -9.17 2.12
C TRP A 28 -3.93 -10.27 3.21
N SER A 29 -5.07 -10.94 3.31
CA SER A 29 -5.34 -12.10 4.19
C SER A 29 -5.64 -11.83 5.67
N SER A 30 -6.16 -10.67 6.11
CA SER A 30 -6.50 -10.36 7.53
C SER A 30 -7.23 -11.47 8.30
N GLN A 31 -7.01 -11.61 9.63
CA GLN A 31 -7.69 -12.61 10.50
C GLN A 31 -9.17 -12.35 10.40
N ARG A 32 -9.52 -11.09 10.60
CA ARG A 32 -10.86 -10.59 10.43
C ARG A 32 -10.86 -9.83 9.13
N SER A 33 -11.55 -10.36 8.14
CA SER A 33 -11.65 -9.69 6.84
C SER A 33 -12.15 -8.27 7.04
N ILE A 34 -11.52 -7.33 6.33
CA ILE A 34 -11.91 -5.91 6.35
C ILE A 34 -13.40 -5.78 6.01
N ARG A 35 -13.87 -6.54 5.02
CA ARG A 35 -15.28 -6.51 4.60
C ARG A 35 -16.21 -6.93 5.72
N SER A 36 -15.89 -8.02 6.43
CA SER A 36 -16.69 -8.52 7.55
C SER A 36 -16.70 -7.55 8.73
N GLU A 37 -15.58 -6.86 9.00
CA GLU A 37 -15.53 -5.89 10.08
C GLU A 37 -16.30 -4.62 9.74
N LEU A 38 -16.13 -4.08 8.52
CA LEU A 38 -16.93 -2.95 8.04
C LEU A 38 -18.42 -3.25 8.10
N ALA A 39 -18.85 -4.46 7.69
CA ALA A 39 -20.26 -4.84 7.73
C ALA A 39 -20.86 -4.77 9.16
N LYS A 40 -20.04 -5.02 10.19
CA LYS A 40 -20.48 -4.98 11.59
C LYS A 40 -20.51 -3.57 12.16
N VAL A 41 -19.53 -2.74 11.83
CA VAL A 41 -19.24 -1.49 12.57
C VAL A 41 -19.43 -0.21 11.74
N ALA A 42 -19.47 -0.32 10.43
CA ALA A 42 -19.64 0.80 9.49
C ALA A 42 -20.26 0.32 8.15
N PRO A 43 -21.45 -0.30 8.17
CA PRO A 43 -22.08 -0.86 6.96
C PRO A 43 -22.37 0.20 5.88
N GLU A 44 -22.52 1.46 6.26
CA GLU A 44 -22.68 2.60 5.36
C GLU A 44 -21.46 2.78 4.43
N ILE A 45 -20.24 2.49 4.92
CA ILE A 45 -19.01 2.57 4.13
C ILE A 45 -18.98 1.52 3.04
N LEU A 46 -19.51 0.32 3.30
CA LEU A 46 -19.61 -0.74 2.28
C LEU A 46 -20.58 -0.40 1.16
N SER A 47 -21.48 0.55 1.41
CA SER A 47 -22.44 1.03 0.41
C SER A 47 -21.86 2.14 -0.46
N ASP A 48 -20.66 2.65 -0.16
CA ASP A 48 -20.01 3.68 -0.98
C ASP A 48 -19.65 3.09 -2.37
N PRO A 49 -20.20 3.63 -3.47
CA PRO A 49 -19.99 3.08 -4.80
C PRO A 49 -18.54 3.22 -5.30
N ARG A 50 -17.74 4.06 -4.65
CA ARG A 50 -16.32 4.24 -4.97
C ARG A 50 -15.47 3.16 -4.33
N LEU A 51 -15.95 2.47 -3.29
CA LEU A 51 -15.19 1.48 -2.54
C LEU A 51 -15.16 0.11 -3.23
N ARG A 52 -13.96 -0.42 -3.39
CA ARG A 52 -13.69 -1.71 -4.02
C ARG A 52 -12.71 -2.48 -3.16
N ILE A 53 -13.19 -3.50 -2.45
CA ILE A 53 -12.36 -4.35 -1.59
C ILE A 53 -12.03 -5.64 -2.34
N TYR A 54 -10.75 -5.95 -2.43
CA TYR A 54 -10.19 -7.19 -2.93
C TYR A 54 -9.51 -7.89 -1.80
N ARG A 55 -9.61 -9.22 -1.73
CA ARG A 55 -8.90 -10.00 -0.75
C ARG A 55 -7.92 -10.92 -1.44
N VAL A 56 -6.66 -10.89 -1.01
CA VAL A 56 -5.68 -11.93 -1.32
C VAL A 56 -5.81 -12.97 -0.21
N GLU A 57 -5.89 -14.24 -0.58
CA GLU A 57 -6.07 -15.34 0.37
C GLU A 57 -4.77 -16.11 0.58
N ASN A 58 -4.65 -16.73 1.76
CA ASN A 58 -3.56 -17.62 2.14
C ASN A 58 -2.15 -16.99 2.21
N GLU A 59 -2.07 -15.67 2.35
CA GLU A 59 -0.82 -15.00 2.67
C GLU A 59 -0.55 -15.07 4.18
N SER A 60 0.65 -15.53 4.54
CA SER A 60 1.10 -15.68 5.93
C SER A 60 1.99 -14.53 6.40
N ARG A 61 2.38 -13.65 5.48
CA ARG A 61 3.32 -12.56 5.73
C ARG A 61 2.82 -11.26 5.12
N TRP A 62 3.07 -10.17 5.82
CA TRP A 62 2.85 -8.84 5.26
C TRP A 62 3.97 -8.48 4.28
N MET A 63 3.59 -8.12 3.05
CA MET A 63 4.51 -7.69 1.99
C MET A 63 3.99 -6.40 1.37
N LEU A 64 4.47 -5.27 1.88
CA LEU A 64 4.03 -3.92 1.50
C LEU A 64 4.14 -3.70 0.00
N SER A 65 5.31 -3.95 -0.56
CA SER A 65 5.64 -3.80 -1.97
C SER A 65 4.60 -4.49 -2.87
N ARG A 66 4.31 -5.77 -2.59
CA ARG A 66 3.34 -6.58 -3.35
C ARG A 66 1.91 -6.08 -3.21
N ALA A 67 1.49 -5.77 -1.99
CA ALA A 67 0.14 -5.31 -1.70
C ALA A 67 -0.16 -4.00 -2.45
N PHE A 68 0.75 -3.02 -2.38
CA PHE A 68 0.57 -1.73 -3.05
C PHE A 68 0.75 -1.79 -4.57
N ASN A 69 1.62 -2.65 -5.09
CA ASN A 69 1.72 -2.91 -6.53
C ASN A 69 0.42 -3.50 -7.09
N LEU A 70 -0.19 -4.48 -6.40
CA LEU A 70 -1.49 -5.05 -6.79
C LEU A 70 -2.57 -3.96 -6.80
N CYS A 71 -2.62 -3.19 -5.74
CA CYS A 71 -3.44 -2.01 -5.59
C CYS A 71 -3.33 -1.04 -6.79
N ALA A 72 -2.10 -0.71 -7.23
CA ALA A 72 -1.85 0.21 -8.35
C ALA A 72 -2.33 -0.37 -9.69
N ARG A 73 -2.23 -1.69 -9.84
CA ARG A 73 -2.76 -2.41 -11.00
C ARG A 73 -4.28 -2.38 -11.04
N LEU A 74 -4.94 -2.54 -9.89
CA LEU A 74 -6.40 -2.56 -9.76
C LEU A 74 -7.04 -1.17 -9.87
N ALA A 75 -6.29 -0.13 -9.49
CA ALA A 75 -6.67 1.26 -9.64
C ALA A 75 -6.91 1.61 -11.12
N ARG A 76 -8.01 2.33 -11.38
CA ARG A 76 -8.48 2.65 -12.74
C ARG A 76 -8.20 4.08 -13.17
N ARG A 77 -7.89 4.96 -12.23
CA ARG A 77 -7.72 6.38 -12.53
C ARG A 77 -6.26 6.76 -12.74
N ARG A 78 -6.05 8.01 -13.21
CA ARG A 78 -4.77 8.51 -13.73
C ARG A 78 -3.82 8.98 -12.65
N GLN A 79 -4.33 9.57 -11.59
CA GLN A 79 -3.56 9.99 -10.41
C GLN A 79 -3.81 8.94 -9.34
N VAL A 80 -2.82 8.58 -8.54
CA VAL A 80 -2.96 7.59 -7.46
C VAL A 80 -2.43 8.14 -6.15
N PHE A 81 -3.19 7.97 -5.07
CA PHE A 81 -2.76 8.26 -3.71
C PHE A 81 -2.62 6.93 -2.95
N LYS A 82 -1.42 6.67 -2.46
CA LYS A 82 -1.11 5.57 -1.55
C LYS A 82 -1.26 6.09 -0.13
N ALA A 83 -2.08 5.39 0.65
CA ALA A 83 -2.30 5.63 2.07
C ALA A 83 -2.15 4.30 2.80
N ASP A 84 -1.47 4.29 3.94
CA ASP A 84 -1.48 3.11 4.80
C ASP A 84 -2.86 2.93 5.44
N GLY A 85 -3.14 1.72 5.93
CA GLY A 85 -4.41 1.39 6.58
C GLY A 85 -4.73 2.18 7.84
N ASP A 86 -3.86 3.07 8.29
CA ASP A 86 -4.01 3.95 9.43
C ASP A 86 -3.73 5.42 9.05
N THR A 87 -3.65 5.75 7.77
CA THR A 87 -3.47 7.14 7.31
C THR A 87 -4.82 7.79 7.06
N ALA A 88 -5.21 8.74 7.89
CA ALA A 88 -6.40 9.56 7.69
C ALA A 88 -6.05 10.87 6.95
N ILE A 89 -6.99 11.41 6.16
CA ILE A 89 -6.82 12.67 5.41
C ILE A 89 -7.93 13.67 5.71
N SER A 90 -7.64 14.96 5.53
CA SER A 90 -8.63 16.03 5.64
C SER A 90 -9.62 16.01 4.48
N GLY A 91 -10.82 16.56 4.70
CA GLY A 91 -11.88 16.58 3.68
C GLY A 91 -11.52 17.37 2.41
N ASP A 92 -10.55 18.27 2.49
CA ASP A 92 -10.05 19.12 1.42
C ASP A 92 -8.64 18.72 0.93
N PHE A 93 -8.13 17.56 1.34
CA PHE A 93 -6.78 17.08 1.01
C PHE A 93 -6.42 17.26 -0.48
N PHE A 94 -7.25 16.79 -1.41
CA PHE A 94 -6.96 16.88 -2.85
C PHE A 94 -7.11 18.29 -3.44
N LYS A 95 -7.73 19.23 -2.72
CA LYS A 95 -7.75 20.65 -3.10
C LYS A 95 -6.45 21.34 -2.72
N ARG A 96 -5.83 20.91 -1.60
CA ARG A 96 -4.53 21.43 -1.14
C ARG A 96 -3.34 20.84 -1.90
N HIS A 97 -3.50 19.63 -2.43
CA HIS A 97 -2.46 18.92 -3.19
C HIS A 97 -2.86 18.79 -4.66
N ILE A 98 -2.70 19.88 -5.42
CA ILE A 98 -2.92 19.83 -6.88
C ILE A 98 -1.67 19.24 -7.53
N LEU A 99 -1.80 18.03 -8.06
CA LEU A 99 -0.71 17.34 -8.73
C LEU A 99 -0.44 17.94 -10.12
N GLN A 100 0.74 18.54 -10.27
CA GLN A 100 1.21 19.09 -11.55
C GLN A 100 1.83 17.99 -12.43
N PRO A 101 1.92 18.22 -13.76
CA PRO A 101 2.74 17.39 -14.62
C PRO A 101 4.18 17.32 -14.11
N ASN A 102 4.78 16.12 -14.13
CA ASN A 102 6.15 15.85 -13.66
C ASN A 102 6.39 16.09 -12.16
N GLN A 103 5.35 15.94 -11.32
CA GLN A 103 5.44 16.08 -9.88
C GLN A 103 4.96 14.81 -9.17
N PHE A 104 5.45 14.59 -7.96
CA PHE A 104 4.80 13.72 -6.97
C PHE A 104 4.87 14.33 -5.58
N PHE A 105 3.92 13.96 -4.72
CA PHE A 105 3.98 14.23 -3.29
C PHE A 105 4.37 12.96 -2.53
N GLY A 106 5.12 13.14 -1.45
CA GLY A 106 5.46 12.07 -0.49
C GLY A 106 5.74 12.64 0.89
N GLY A 107 5.82 11.77 1.90
CA GLY A 107 6.44 12.15 3.18
C GLY A 107 7.93 12.40 2.99
N ASP A 108 8.48 13.44 3.63
CA ASP A 108 9.91 13.68 3.57
C ASP A 108 10.65 12.75 4.54
N TRP A 109 11.33 11.75 3.96
CA TRP A 109 12.18 10.81 4.69
C TRP A 109 13.50 11.43 5.17
N LYS A 110 13.84 12.64 4.72
CA LYS A 110 15.06 13.37 5.08
C LYS A 110 14.87 14.21 6.35
N GLU A 111 13.65 14.63 6.63
CA GLU A 111 13.30 15.40 7.82
C GLU A 111 12.85 14.43 8.93
N LEU A 112 13.64 14.34 10.00
CA LEU A 112 13.49 13.33 11.06
C LEU A 112 12.26 13.54 11.96
N ASP A 113 11.60 14.70 11.86
CA ASP A 113 10.61 15.15 12.84
C ASP A 113 9.20 14.57 12.63
N ASP A 114 8.91 13.93 11.49
CA ASP A 114 7.59 13.33 11.24
C ASP A 114 7.66 11.98 10.48
N VAL A 115 8.28 10.99 11.13
CA VAL A 115 8.48 9.62 10.61
C VAL A 115 7.16 8.94 10.20
N HIS A 116 6.01 9.43 10.67
CA HIS A 116 4.69 8.84 10.46
C HIS A 116 4.04 9.19 9.11
N MET A 117 4.54 10.20 8.39
CA MET A 117 4.01 10.59 7.07
C MET A 117 4.70 9.89 5.89
N ASN A 118 5.82 9.19 6.15
CA ASN A 118 6.64 8.54 5.12
C ASN A 118 5.90 7.47 4.31
N GLY A 119 4.81 6.92 4.86
CA GLY A 119 3.96 5.96 4.20
C GLY A 119 2.95 6.56 3.22
N ALA A 120 2.93 7.86 2.94
CA ALA A 120 2.01 8.46 1.98
C ALA A 120 2.71 8.83 0.65
N LEU A 121 2.03 8.63 -0.48
CA LEU A 121 2.54 8.98 -1.81
C LEU A 121 1.41 9.39 -2.76
N TYR A 122 1.51 10.52 -3.44
CA TYR A 122 0.52 10.98 -4.44
C TYR A 122 1.19 11.34 -5.76
N LEU A 123 0.84 10.65 -6.84
CA LEU A 123 1.51 10.79 -8.15
C LEU A 123 0.64 10.35 -9.32
N HIS A 124 1.11 10.53 -10.55
CA HIS A 124 0.44 9.93 -11.70
C HIS A 124 0.71 8.42 -11.73
N ARG A 125 -0.33 7.62 -11.92
CA ARG A 125 -0.28 6.16 -12.04
C ARG A 125 0.70 5.71 -13.11
N SER A 126 0.79 6.44 -14.22
CA SER A 126 1.73 6.17 -15.31
C SER A 126 3.19 6.30 -14.87
N ASP A 127 3.50 7.19 -13.93
CA ASP A 127 4.86 7.35 -13.42
C ASP A 127 5.19 6.26 -12.41
N PHE A 128 4.25 5.92 -11.52
CA PHE A 128 4.39 4.76 -10.62
C PHE A 128 4.68 3.49 -11.42
N LEU A 129 3.87 3.19 -12.44
CA LEU A 129 4.07 2.03 -13.30
C LEU A 129 5.30 2.16 -14.20
N GLY A 130 5.67 3.39 -14.57
CA GLY A 130 6.82 3.69 -15.42
C GLY A 130 8.17 3.42 -14.77
N VAL A 131 8.21 3.35 -13.43
CA VAL A 131 9.38 2.87 -12.66
C VAL A 131 9.17 1.45 -12.12
N ASN A 132 8.19 0.71 -12.66
CA ASN A 132 7.76 -0.61 -12.20
C ASN A 132 7.16 -0.67 -10.79
N GLY A 133 6.82 0.44 -10.14
CA GLY A 133 6.22 0.44 -8.79
C GLY A 133 7.23 0.14 -7.67
N TYR A 134 6.77 -0.43 -6.56
CA TYR A 134 7.65 -0.82 -5.45
C TYR A 134 8.49 -2.05 -5.79
N ASP A 135 9.73 -2.10 -5.27
CA ASP A 135 10.63 -3.24 -5.45
C ASP A 135 10.18 -4.44 -4.59
N GLU A 136 9.63 -5.49 -5.22
CA GLU A 136 9.13 -6.67 -4.50
C GLU A 136 10.19 -7.60 -3.92
N ARG A 137 11.48 -7.31 -4.14
CA ARG A 137 12.57 -7.95 -3.40
C ARG A 137 12.60 -7.48 -1.94
N LEU A 138 12.06 -6.29 -1.66
CA LEU A 138 11.80 -5.82 -0.31
C LEU A 138 10.61 -6.58 0.26
N THR A 139 10.92 -7.54 1.13
CA THR A 139 9.93 -8.45 1.77
C THR A 139 9.84 -8.26 3.29
N THR A 140 10.55 -7.26 3.82
CA THR A 140 10.52 -6.82 5.22
C THR A 140 10.35 -5.30 5.26
N TYR A 141 10.17 -4.74 6.46
CA TYR A 141 9.76 -3.36 6.66
C TYR A 141 10.88 -2.40 6.29
N GLY A 142 10.51 -1.36 5.54
CA GLY A 142 11.28 -0.15 5.42
C GLY A 142 12.18 -0.11 4.20
N TRP A 143 12.52 1.11 3.80
CA TRP A 143 13.26 1.48 2.58
C TRP A 143 12.45 1.48 1.27
N GLU A 144 11.26 0.88 1.22
CA GLU A 144 10.45 0.79 0.00
C GLU A 144 10.07 2.18 -0.56
N ASP A 145 9.63 3.10 0.30
CA ASP A 145 9.21 4.44 -0.09
C ASP A 145 10.42 5.30 -0.55
N SER A 146 11.56 5.19 0.15
CA SER A 146 12.80 5.89 -0.23
C SER A 146 13.37 5.39 -1.56
N ASP A 147 13.35 4.06 -1.78
CA ASP A 147 13.76 3.45 -3.05
C ASP A 147 12.86 3.94 -4.21
N LEU A 148 11.54 3.88 -4.03
CA LEU A 148 10.59 4.35 -5.04
C LEU A 148 10.77 5.84 -5.35
N ALA A 149 10.87 6.70 -4.32
CA ALA A 149 11.08 8.13 -4.49
C ALA A 149 12.37 8.42 -5.26
N ALA A 150 13.47 7.72 -4.95
CA ALA A 150 14.74 7.88 -5.66
C ALA A 150 14.62 7.50 -7.14
N ARG A 151 13.90 6.41 -7.47
CA ARG A 151 13.65 5.99 -8.86
C ARG A 151 12.75 6.97 -9.61
N LEU A 152 11.69 7.49 -8.98
CA LEU A 152 10.84 8.52 -9.57
C LEU A 152 11.62 9.78 -9.95
N VAL A 153 12.53 10.25 -9.08
CA VAL A 153 13.39 11.40 -9.39
C VAL A 153 14.38 11.05 -10.49
N ARG A 154 15.11 9.95 -10.36
CA ARG A 154 16.23 9.60 -11.25
C ARG A 154 15.80 9.16 -12.65
N GLU A 155 14.75 8.36 -12.76
CA GLU A 155 14.35 7.69 -14.01
C GLU A 155 13.22 8.44 -14.74
N ARG A 156 12.42 9.22 -14.02
CA ARG A 156 11.29 9.98 -14.58
C ARG A 156 11.49 11.50 -14.50
N GLY A 157 12.51 11.98 -13.79
CA GLY A 157 12.78 13.40 -13.63
C GLY A 157 11.71 14.14 -12.83
N LEU A 158 10.95 13.45 -11.97
CA LEU A 158 9.86 14.09 -11.23
C LEU A 158 10.38 15.00 -10.12
N ALA A 159 9.70 16.12 -9.93
CA ALA A 159 9.88 16.98 -8.78
C ALA A 159 9.15 16.43 -7.55
N PHE A 160 9.84 16.37 -6.41
CA PHE A 160 9.27 16.02 -5.10
C PHE A 160 8.55 17.23 -4.49
N SER A 161 7.47 16.99 -3.78
CA SER A 161 6.80 17.99 -2.94
C SER A 161 6.29 17.36 -1.65
N GLU A 162 6.39 18.10 -0.56
CA GLU A 162 5.83 17.67 0.72
C GLU A 162 4.31 17.86 0.75
N PHE A 163 3.65 17.01 1.52
CA PHE A 163 2.25 17.24 1.87
C PHE A 163 2.12 18.37 2.89
N ASP A 164 1.01 19.10 2.83
CA ASP A 164 0.54 19.97 3.91
C ASP A 164 0.35 19.14 5.18
N ARG A 165 1.15 19.44 6.21
CA ARG A 165 1.21 18.64 7.45
C ARG A 165 -0.10 18.59 8.24
N THR A 166 -1.04 19.48 7.96
CA THR A 166 -2.36 19.49 8.62
C THR A 166 -3.42 18.67 7.87
N SER A 167 -3.07 18.17 6.68
CA SER A 167 -4.00 17.51 5.77
C SER A 167 -4.00 15.99 5.87
N LEU A 168 -3.03 15.38 6.57
CA LEU A 168 -2.99 13.95 6.86
C LEU A 168 -2.40 13.70 8.25
N HIS A 169 -2.79 12.58 8.84
CA HIS A 169 -2.21 12.09 10.09
C HIS A 169 -2.30 10.58 10.18
N SER A 170 -1.36 9.97 10.91
CA SER A 170 -1.47 8.56 11.29
C SER A 170 -2.42 8.42 12.47
N VAL A 171 -3.37 7.49 12.36
CA VAL A 171 -4.16 7.03 13.51
C VAL A 171 -3.21 6.31 14.46
N ASN A 172 -3.21 6.74 15.72
CA ASN A 172 -2.18 6.37 16.68
C ASN A 172 -2.09 4.85 16.91
N HIS A 173 -0.86 4.30 16.86
CA HIS A 173 -0.57 2.91 17.21
C HIS A 173 0.91 2.75 17.62
N PRO A 174 1.27 1.76 18.47
CA PRO A 174 2.66 1.49 18.82
C PRO A 174 3.53 1.04 17.63
N ASP A 175 4.79 1.48 17.59
CA ASP A 175 5.73 1.20 16.49
C ASP A 175 6.04 -0.28 16.26
N PHE A 176 6.11 -1.09 17.33
CA PHE A 176 6.41 -2.53 17.21
C PHE A 176 5.38 -3.30 16.37
N LEU A 177 4.16 -2.77 16.22
CA LEU A 177 3.14 -3.37 15.35
C LEU A 177 3.55 -3.41 13.87
N ARG A 178 4.54 -2.60 13.45
CA ARG A 178 5.08 -2.61 12.09
C ARG A 178 5.84 -3.91 11.76
N LEU A 179 6.43 -4.56 12.78
CA LEU A 179 7.23 -5.78 12.61
C LEU A 179 6.47 -7.08 12.91
N GLN A 180 5.36 -7.01 13.64
CA GLN A 180 4.67 -8.18 14.21
C GLN A 180 4.24 -9.25 13.19
N LYS A 181 4.17 -8.92 11.90
CA LYS A 181 3.77 -9.83 10.80
C LYS A 181 4.88 -10.09 9.78
N GLN A 182 6.13 -9.86 10.20
CA GLN A 182 7.34 -10.09 9.40
C GLN A 182 8.17 -11.28 9.94
N THR A 183 7.58 -12.05 10.84
CA THR A 183 8.17 -12.91 11.90
C THR A 183 9.14 -14.00 11.47
N ALA A 184 9.37 -14.23 10.17
CA ALA A 184 10.34 -15.22 9.69
C ALA A 184 11.64 -14.60 9.12
N LEU A 185 11.73 -13.27 8.97
CA LEU A 185 12.88 -12.63 8.33
C LEU A 185 13.49 -11.47 9.11
N VAL A 186 12.93 -11.04 10.24
CA VAL A 186 13.48 -9.90 10.99
C VAL A 186 14.77 -10.28 11.72
N LEU A 187 15.78 -9.40 11.68
CA LEU A 187 17.10 -9.64 12.28
C LEU A 187 17.10 -9.60 13.81
N VAL A 188 16.10 -8.93 14.39
CA VAL A 188 15.96 -8.73 15.84
C VAL A 188 14.54 -9.04 16.28
N ASP A 189 14.36 -9.23 17.58
CA ASP A 189 13.05 -9.40 18.21
C ASP A 189 12.09 -8.28 17.77
N GLU A 190 10.84 -8.62 17.45
CA GLU A 190 9.82 -7.69 16.98
C GLU A 190 9.48 -6.58 17.99
N LYS A 191 9.76 -6.79 19.28
CA LYS A 191 9.59 -5.81 20.35
C LYS A 191 10.81 -4.93 20.56
N ASN A 192 11.90 -5.17 19.84
CA ASN A 192 13.08 -4.31 19.88
C ASN A 192 12.74 -2.94 19.29
N VAL A 193 12.92 -1.89 20.09
CA VAL A 193 12.61 -0.50 19.71
C VAL A 193 13.41 -0.02 18.48
N PHE A 194 14.57 -0.62 18.21
CA PHE A 194 15.40 -0.30 17.04
C PHE A 194 15.12 -1.21 15.84
N GLY A 195 14.27 -2.23 15.98
CA GLY A 195 13.98 -3.21 14.93
C GLY A 195 13.58 -2.57 13.59
N PRO A 196 12.66 -1.59 13.55
CA PRO A 196 12.28 -0.94 12.30
C PRO A 196 13.46 -0.25 11.61
N ALA A 197 14.31 0.45 12.37
CA ALA A 197 15.49 1.13 11.83
C ALA A 197 16.54 0.14 11.30
N ILE A 198 16.71 -1.01 11.97
CA ILE A 198 17.62 -2.07 11.53
C ILE A 198 17.15 -2.66 10.19
N GLU A 199 15.87 -2.97 10.04
CA GLU A 199 15.33 -3.49 8.77
C GLU A 199 15.45 -2.47 7.63
N VAL A 200 15.21 -1.18 7.90
CA VAL A 200 15.46 -0.10 6.92
C VAL A 200 16.91 -0.12 6.44
N GLN A 201 17.89 -0.20 7.35
CA GLN A 201 19.31 -0.21 6.96
C GLN A 201 19.69 -1.49 6.20
N ARG A 202 19.16 -2.65 6.62
CA ARG A 202 19.37 -3.92 5.91
C ARG A 202 18.87 -3.82 4.47
N ASN A 203 17.64 -3.35 4.28
CA ASN A 203 17.03 -3.22 2.95
C ASN A 203 17.78 -2.21 2.09
N ARG A 204 18.21 -1.09 2.68
CA ARG A 204 19.10 -0.12 2.03
C ARG A 204 20.40 -0.76 1.53
N ILE A 205 21.11 -1.49 2.39
CA ILE A 205 22.38 -2.14 2.02
C ILE A 205 22.15 -3.17 0.91
N MET A 206 21.11 -3.99 1.05
CA MET A 206 20.74 -5.00 0.05
C MET A 206 20.57 -4.39 -1.34
N LEU A 207 19.80 -3.30 -1.46
CA LEU A 207 19.50 -2.69 -2.76
C LEU A 207 20.56 -1.72 -3.29
N THR A 208 21.40 -1.13 -2.43
CA THR A 208 22.34 -0.07 -2.85
C THR A 208 23.81 -0.46 -2.82
N LYS A 209 24.19 -1.50 -2.07
CA LYS A 209 25.60 -1.84 -1.81
C LYS A 209 25.98 -3.26 -2.25
N MET A 210 25.03 -4.19 -2.31
CA MET A 210 25.34 -5.59 -2.60
C MET A 210 25.47 -5.91 -4.10
N GLY A 211 25.49 -4.90 -4.98
CA GLY A 211 25.63 -5.10 -6.42
C GLY A 211 24.48 -5.90 -7.04
N ILE A 212 23.37 -6.07 -6.33
CA ILE A 212 22.15 -6.64 -6.87
C ILE A 212 21.70 -5.67 -7.95
N SER A 213 21.60 -6.15 -9.19
CA SER A 213 21.14 -5.34 -10.32
C SER A 213 19.86 -4.61 -9.91
N GLN A 214 19.88 -3.29 -10.05
CA GLN A 214 18.63 -2.53 -9.92
C GLN A 214 17.67 -2.99 -11.02
N TRP A 215 16.39 -2.71 -10.87
CA TRP A 215 15.39 -3.01 -11.91
C TRP A 215 15.82 -2.38 -13.26
N GLY A 216 16.57 -3.13 -14.07
CA GLY A 216 16.96 -2.81 -15.45
C GLY A 216 15.99 -3.39 -16.46
N GLU A 217 16.26 -3.20 -17.76
CA GLU A 217 15.43 -3.72 -18.85
C GLU A 217 15.21 -5.25 -18.75
N GLU A 218 16.18 -5.98 -18.19
CA GLU A 218 16.08 -7.42 -17.91
C GLU A 218 14.97 -7.81 -16.93
N TYR A 219 14.47 -6.87 -16.13
CA TYR A 219 13.33 -7.05 -15.22
C TYR A 219 12.04 -6.37 -15.72
N ALA A 220 12.08 -5.71 -16.88
CA ALA A 220 10.91 -5.18 -17.57
C ALA A 220 10.09 -6.35 -18.14
N GLY A 221 9.30 -6.96 -17.26
CA GLY A 221 8.66 -8.24 -17.56
C GLY A 221 8.67 -9.22 -16.39
N VAL A 222 9.16 -8.87 -15.20
CA VAL A 222 8.77 -9.59 -13.99
C VAL A 222 7.26 -9.43 -13.85
N HIS A 223 6.56 -10.41 -14.39
CA HIS A 223 5.15 -10.64 -14.20
C HIS A 223 4.99 -10.89 -12.70
N TYR A 224 4.68 -9.82 -11.96
CA TYR A 224 4.05 -9.88 -10.66
C TYR A 224 3.07 -11.05 -10.66
N ASN A 225 3.41 -12.13 -9.93
CA ASN A 225 2.78 -13.46 -9.95
C ASN A 225 1.34 -13.41 -9.42
N LEU A 226 0.47 -12.67 -10.09
CA LEU A 226 -0.96 -12.62 -9.80
C LEU A 226 -1.66 -13.06 -11.08
N GLU A 227 -1.82 -14.37 -11.18
CA GLU A 227 -2.72 -14.99 -12.15
C GLU A 227 -4.17 -14.61 -11.75
N MET A 228 -4.71 -13.54 -12.32
CA MET A 228 -6.13 -13.22 -12.16
C MET A 228 -6.97 -14.21 -12.96
N ARG A 229 -7.39 -15.31 -12.33
CA ARG A 229 -8.36 -16.23 -12.94
C ARG A 229 -9.77 -15.66 -12.82
N ARG A 230 -10.39 -15.33 -13.96
CA ARG A 230 -11.84 -15.17 -14.06
C ARG A 230 -12.46 -16.56 -13.94
N MET A 231 -12.99 -16.92 -12.78
CA MET A 231 -13.86 -18.09 -12.68
C MET A 231 -15.26 -17.70 -13.18
N SER A 232 -15.69 -18.26 -14.31
CA SER A 232 -17.10 -18.25 -14.67
C SER A 232 -17.82 -19.27 -13.80
N LEU A 233 -18.45 -18.83 -12.72
CA LEU A 233 -19.34 -19.68 -11.94
C LEU A 233 -20.69 -19.75 -12.68
N ARG A 234 -20.93 -20.82 -13.45
CA ARG A 234 -22.31 -21.24 -13.73
C ARG A 234 -22.86 -21.82 -12.42
N GLY A 235 -23.83 -21.14 -11.81
CA GLY A 235 -24.77 -21.78 -10.88
C GLY A 235 -24.72 -21.42 -9.39
N LEU A 236 -24.16 -20.29 -8.95
CA LEU A 236 -24.35 -19.79 -7.58
C LEU A 236 -24.84 -18.34 -7.56
N PRO A 237 -25.68 -17.93 -6.60
CA PRO A 237 -26.14 -16.55 -6.47
C PRO A 237 -24.94 -15.62 -6.37
N SER A 238 -24.92 -14.63 -7.26
CA SER A 238 -23.84 -13.68 -7.46
C SER A 238 -23.51 -12.91 -6.18
N GLN A 239 -22.42 -13.29 -5.49
CA GLN A 239 -21.57 -12.39 -4.68
C GLN A 239 -20.41 -13.13 -3.97
N GLU A 240 -19.50 -13.80 -4.69
CA GLU A 240 -18.23 -14.24 -4.07
C GLU A 240 -17.15 -14.45 -5.14
N LEU A 241 -16.05 -13.70 -5.05
CA LEU A 241 -14.84 -13.85 -5.87
C LEU A 241 -13.73 -14.33 -4.93
N GLN A 242 -13.26 -15.56 -5.12
CA GLN A 242 -12.11 -16.11 -4.41
C GLN A 242 -10.91 -16.20 -5.36
N ALA A 243 -9.72 -15.83 -4.88
CA ALA A 243 -8.44 -16.02 -5.56
C ALA A 243 -7.62 -17.06 -4.78
N SER A 244 -7.00 -18.03 -5.46
CA SER A 244 -6.10 -19.00 -4.83
C SER A 244 -4.72 -18.95 -5.47
N THR A 245 -3.69 -18.95 -4.64
CA THR A 245 -2.30 -19.26 -5.02
C THR A 245 -2.07 -20.76 -4.82
N ARG A 246 -1.52 -21.45 -5.83
CA ARG A 246 -0.97 -22.81 -5.62
C ARG A 246 0.52 -22.69 -5.37
N VAL A 247 0.92 -22.83 -4.11
CA VAL A 247 2.23 -23.39 -3.76
C VAL A 247 1.94 -24.56 -2.83
N GLY A 248 2.30 -25.77 -3.28
CA GLY A 248 2.19 -26.96 -2.46
C GLY A 248 3.15 -26.85 -1.29
N HIS A 249 2.62 -26.70 -0.08
CA HIS A 249 2.81 -27.58 1.07
C HIS A 249 1.90 -27.07 2.21
N ARG A 250 1.09 -27.96 2.76
CA ARG A 250 0.12 -27.71 3.83
C ARG A 250 0.81 -27.21 5.10
N PHE A 251 0.63 -25.95 5.45
CA PHE A 251 0.56 -25.50 6.86
C PHE A 251 -0.39 -24.29 6.94
N SER A 252 -1.36 -24.39 7.83
CA SER A 252 -2.28 -23.29 8.19
C SER A 252 -1.51 -22.17 8.91
N TYR A 253 -1.91 -20.89 8.74
CA TYR A 253 -1.99 -19.79 9.75
C TYR A 253 -1.88 -18.37 9.09
N ARG A 254 -3.05 -17.70 8.94
CA ARG A 254 -3.53 -16.29 9.15
C ARG A 254 -2.68 -14.99 8.85
N LEU A 255 -3.30 -13.99 8.15
CA LEU A 255 -3.28 -12.46 8.30
C LEU A 255 -2.48 -11.52 7.33
N LEU A 256 -3.01 -10.44 6.68
CA LEU A 256 -3.35 -9.01 7.07
C LEU A 256 -3.45 -8.09 5.81
N GLY A 257 -4.35 -7.12 5.63
CA GLY A 257 -4.47 -6.32 4.38
C GLY A 257 -4.78 -4.82 4.40
N PHE A 258 -4.53 -4.03 3.31
CA PHE A 258 -4.94 -2.61 3.01
C PHE A 258 -4.83 -2.10 1.52
N GLY A 259 -5.28 -0.86 1.22
CA GLY A 259 -5.67 -0.28 -0.10
C GLY A 259 -4.89 0.88 -0.74
N LEU A 260 -5.18 1.20 -2.01
CA LEU A 260 -4.62 2.28 -2.82
C LEU A 260 -5.71 3.01 -3.61
N TRP A 261 -5.47 4.25 -3.98
CA TRP A 261 -6.52 5.18 -4.40
C TRP A 261 -6.20 5.80 -5.75
N ALA A 262 -7.20 6.23 -6.54
CA ALA A 262 -6.94 6.92 -7.82
C ALA A 262 -7.99 7.99 -8.23
N ARG A 263 -7.54 9.10 -8.85
CA ARG A 263 -8.33 10.22 -9.42
C ARG A 263 -8.18 10.39 -10.95
N SER A 264 -9.25 10.80 -11.62
CA SER A 264 -9.23 11.26 -13.03
C SER A 264 -9.10 12.77 -13.11
N GLY A 265 -8.13 13.27 -13.90
CA GLY A 265 -8.05 14.69 -14.25
C GLY A 265 -9.20 15.08 -15.19
N LEU A 266 -9.87 16.18 -14.87
CA LEU A 266 -10.69 16.92 -15.81
C LEU A 266 -9.76 17.76 -16.69
N SER A 267 -10.08 17.79 -17.99
CA SER A 267 -9.61 18.74 -18.99
C SER A 267 -9.86 20.19 -18.58
#